data_AF-A0A5D0M9N2-F1
#
_entry.id   AF-A0A5D0M9N2-F1
#
_cell.length_a   1.000
_cell.length_b   1.000
_cell.length_c   1.000
_cell.angle_alpha   90.00
_cell.angle_beta   90.00
_cell.angle_gamma   90.00
#
_symmetry.space_group_name_H-M   'P 1'
#
loop_
_entity.id
_entity.type
_entity.pdbx_description
1 polymer ?
#
loop_
_entity_poly.entity_id
_entity_poly.type
_entity_poly.pdbx_seq_one_letter_code
_entity_poly.pdbx_strand_id
1 'polypeptide(L)'
;MKVFKFSKIIIVLMLLIGIFELPYGYYRVLRLITFFVCAYGAYFYHANEFKKWTVYFGIIALIFNPFFPVELFKAAWIVIDLLTTGFIFYSINIDDKILTLEE
;
A
#
# COMPACT_ATOMS: atom_id res chain seq x y z
N MET A 1 -14.79 7.04 -5.33
CA MET A 1 -13.99 5.86 -4.93
C MET A 1 -13.29 5.07 -6.04
N LYS A 2 -13.70 5.15 -7.32
CA LYS A 2 -13.01 4.45 -8.43
C LYS A 2 -11.52 4.76 -8.53
N VAL A 3 -11.15 6.03 -8.31
CA VAL A 3 -9.75 6.49 -8.32
C VAL A 3 -8.91 5.77 -7.26
N PHE A 4 -9.40 5.70 -6.01
CA PHE A 4 -8.64 5.06 -4.92
C PHE A 4 -8.41 3.57 -5.16
N LYS A 5 -9.43 2.86 -5.67
CA LYS A 5 -9.28 1.45 -6.09
C LYS A 5 -8.28 1.28 -7.22
N PHE A 6 -8.33 2.16 -8.22
CA PHE A 6 -7.38 2.14 -9.33
C PHE A 6 -5.94 2.33 -8.84
N SER A 7 -5.71 3.26 -7.91
CA SER A 7 -4.40 3.47 -7.28
C SER A 7 -3.88 2.21 -6.58
N LYS A 8 -4.74 1.47 -5.87
CA LYS A 8 -4.36 0.20 -5.22
C LYS A 8 -3.96 -0.88 -6.22
N ILE A 9 -4.67 -1.00 -7.34
CA ILE A 9 -4.34 -1.95 -8.41
C ILE A 9 -2.97 -1.61 -9.01
N ILE A 10 -2.69 -0.33 -9.28
CA ILE A 10 -1.38 0.11 -9.76
C ILE A 10 -0.29 -0.31 -8.78
N ILE A 11 -0.48 -0.08 -7.48
CA ILE A 11 0.51 -0.45 -6.46
C ILE A 11 0.74 -1.95 -6.40
N VAL A 12 -0.32 -2.77 -6.47
CA VAL A 12 -0.21 -4.23 -6.52
C VAL A 12 0.68 -4.66 -7.69
N LEU A 13 0.46 -4.10 -8.88
CA LEU A 13 1.30 -4.39 -10.05
C LEU A 13 2.74 -3.92 -9.84
N MET A 14 2.93 -2.72 -9.31
CA MET A 14 4.26 -2.17 -9.06
C MET A 14 5.06 -2.96 -8.01
N LEU A 15 4.42 -3.43 -6.93
CA LEU A 15 5.05 -4.26 -5.91
C LEU A 15 5.45 -5.62 -6.49
N LEU A 16 4.60 -6.24 -7.31
CA LEU A 16 4.92 -7.49 -8.00
C LEU A 16 6.10 -7.34 -8.96
N ILE A 17 6.13 -6.23 -9.73
CA ILE A 17 7.25 -5.90 -10.61
C ILE A 17 8.53 -5.63 -9.78
N GLY A 18 8.39 -5.06 -8.57
CA GLY A 18 9.48 -4.81 -7.62
C GLY A 18 10.21 -6.07 -7.10
N ILE A 19 9.65 -7.26 -7.33
CA ILE A 19 10.30 -8.54 -6.99
C ILE A 19 11.56 -8.73 -7.84
N PHE A 20 11.53 -8.31 -9.11
CA PHE A 20 12.67 -8.40 -10.02
C PHE A 20 13.79 -7.41 -9.64
N GLU A 21 14.98 -7.65 -10.17
CA GLU A 21 16.13 -6.75 -10.01
C GLU A 21 16.01 -5.55 -10.94
N LEU A 22 15.37 -4.49 -10.44
CA LEU A 22 15.16 -3.24 -11.17
C LEU A 22 16.18 -2.16 -10.76
N PRO A 23 16.36 -1.11 -11.59
CA PRO A 23 17.23 0.01 -11.26
C PRO A 23 16.76 0.74 -10.00
N TYR A 24 17.70 1.31 -9.25
CA TYR A 24 17.43 1.96 -7.96
C TYR A 24 16.32 3.02 -8.01
N GLY A 25 16.21 3.76 -9.11
CA GLY A 25 15.14 4.75 -9.32
C GLY A 25 13.74 4.16 -9.23
N TYR A 26 13.55 2.91 -9.64
CA TYR A 26 12.26 2.21 -9.56
C TYR A 26 11.77 2.10 -8.11
N TYR A 27 12.62 1.62 -7.19
CA TYR A 27 12.22 1.44 -5.79
C TYR A 27 11.96 2.77 -5.08
N ARG A 28 12.64 3.85 -5.50
CA ARG A 28 12.38 5.18 -4.97
C ARG A 28 10.97 5.66 -5.33
N VAL A 29 10.57 5.48 -6.59
CA VAL A 29 9.22 5.81 -7.07
C VAL A 29 8.17 4.88 -6.46
N LEU A 30 8.45 3.58 -6.38
CA LEU A 30 7.59 2.58 -5.75
C LEU A 30 7.26 2.98 -4.31
N ARG A 31 8.27 3.26 -3.49
CA ARG A 31 8.09 3.70 -2.10
C ARG A 31 7.27 4.97 -2.01
N LEU A 32 7.55 5.96 -2.84
CA LEU A 32 6.82 7.23 -2.85
C LEU A 32 5.32 7.03 -3.13
N ILE A 33 4.98 6.27 -4.19
CA ILE A 33 3.60 6.02 -4.58
C ILE A 33 2.88 5.18 -3.51
N THR A 34 3.51 4.09 -3.06
CA THR A 34 2.94 3.23 -2.01
C THR A 34 2.71 4.02 -0.73
N PHE A 35 3.66 4.87 -0.33
CA PHE A 35 3.53 5.74 0.84
C PHE A 35 2.29 6.63 0.77
N PHE A 36 2.13 7.41 -0.30
CA PHE A 36 1.02 8.36 -0.40
C PHE A 36 -0.34 7.66 -0.47
N VAL A 37 -0.45 6.56 -1.22
CA VAL A 37 -1.71 5.83 -1.31
C VAL A 37 -2.04 5.15 0.02
N CYS A 38 -1.04 4.61 0.73
CA CYS A 38 -1.27 4.01 2.04
C CYS A 38 -1.61 5.05 3.10
N ALA A 39 -0.98 6.23 3.07
CA ALA A 39 -1.30 7.34 3.96
C ALA A 39 -2.72 7.86 3.72
N TYR A 40 -3.11 8.05 2.45
CA TYR A 40 -4.50 8.39 2.10
C TYR A 40 -5.48 7.30 2.53
N GLY A 41 -5.11 6.02 2.34
CA GLY A 41 -5.90 4.90 2.81
C GLY A 41 -6.13 4.90 4.31
N ALA A 42 -5.07 5.16 5.10
CA ALA A 42 -5.19 5.28 6.55
C ALA A 42 -6.18 6.39 6.94
N TYR A 43 -6.10 7.55 6.31
CA TYR A 43 -7.07 8.64 6.53
C TYR A 43 -8.50 8.23 6.15
N PHE A 44 -8.68 7.59 5.01
CA PHE A 44 -9.97 7.12 4.54
C PHE A 44 -10.62 6.12 5.51
N TYR A 45 -9.89 5.09 5.95
CA TYR A 45 -10.42 4.14 6.93
C TYR A 45 -10.64 4.76 8.30
N HIS A 46 -9.89 5.79 8.66
CA HIS A 46 -10.10 6.51 9.91
C HIS A 46 -11.43 7.27 9.88
N ALA A 47 -11.70 7.97 8.77
CA ALA A 47 -12.94 8.73 8.57
C ALA A 47 -14.19 7.84 8.62
N ASN A 48 -14.09 6.59 8.15
CA ASN A 48 -15.19 5.62 8.14
C ASN A 48 -15.19 4.70 9.38
N GLU A 49 -14.50 5.08 10.45
CA GLU A 49 -14.42 4.36 11.73
C GLU A 49 -13.82 2.94 11.70
N PHE A 50 -13.15 2.56 10.62
CA PHE A 50 -12.43 1.28 10.47
C PHE A 50 -11.04 1.35 11.11
N LYS A 51 -10.99 1.41 12.44
CA LYS A 51 -9.75 1.57 13.23
C LYS A 51 -8.67 0.53 12.91
N LYS A 52 -9.03 -0.74 12.73
CA LYS A 52 -8.07 -1.80 12.39
C LYS A 52 -7.36 -1.52 11.06
N TRP A 53 -8.13 -1.17 10.04
CA TRP A 53 -7.62 -0.86 8.70
C TRP A 53 -6.76 0.41 8.68
N THR A 54 -7.17 1.42 9.45
CA THR A 54 -6.38 2.64 9.67
C THR A 54 -4.97 2.31 10.15
N VAL A 55 -4.84 1.46 11.18
CA VAL A 55 -3.54 1.09 11.75
C VAL A 55 -2.70 0.30 10.74
N TYR A 56 -3.26 -0.68 10.05
CA TYR A 56 -2.52 -1.47 9.06
C TYR A 56 -1.97 -0.61 7.92
N PHE A 57 -2.81 0.27 7.35
CA PHE A 57 -2.40 1.18 6.28
C PHE A 57 -1.36 2.20 6.77
N GLY A 58 -1.50 2.67 8.02
CA GLY A 58 -0.50 3.53 8.66
C GLY A 58 0.87 2.87 8.81
N ILE A 59 0.90 1.60 9.27
CA ILE A 59 2.15 0.83 9.39
C ILE A 59 2.82 0.64 8.03
N ILE A 60 2.06 0.28 7.00
CA ILE A 60 2.60 0.11 5.64
C ILE A 60 3.15 1.44 5.12
N ALA A 61 2.45 2.55 5.33
CA ALA A 61 2.97 3.87 4.97
C ALA A 61 4.31 4.15 5.69
N LEU A 62 4.43 3.84 6.98
CA LEU A 62 5.70 4.02 7.70
C LEU A 62 6.83 3.14 7.13
N ILE A 63 6.55 1.89 6.75
CA ILE A 63 7.54 0.97 6.15
C ILE A 63 8.03 1.48 4.80
N PHE A 64 7.12 1.96 3.94
CA PHE A 64 7.44 2.46 2.59
C PHE A 64 7.79 3.95 2.56
N ASN A 65 8.04 4.57 3.72
CA ASN A 65 8.29 6.00 3.83
C ASN A 65 9.58 6.40 3.06
N PRO A 66 9.53 7.41 2.17
CA PRO A 66 10.68 7.82 1.36
C PRO A 66 11.71 8.67 2.14
N PHE A 67 11.33 9.26 3.27
CA PHE A 67 12.17 10.16 4.07
C PHE A 67 13.16 9.40 4.95
N PHE A 68 12.77 8.22 5.43
CA PHE A 68 13.60 7.35 6.25
C PHE A 68 13.77 5.99 5.56
N PRO A 69 14.62 5.89 4.53
CA PRO A 69 14.80 4.66 3.80
C PRO A 69 15.40 3.59 4.71
N VAL A 70 14.66 2.52 4.94
CA VAL A 70 15.18 1.36 5.67
C VAL A 70 16.09 0.57 4.73
N GLU A 71 17.36 0.45 5.11
CA GLU A 71 18.33 -0.41 4.43
C GLU A 71 18.12 -1.86 4.87
N LEU A 72 17.42 -2.62 4.03
CA LEU A 72 17.24 -4.06 4.20
C LEU A 72 17.83 -4.78 2.99
N PHE A 73 18.21 -6.03 3.19
CA PHE A 73 18.62 -6.91 2.09
C PHE A 73 17.43 -7.15 1.13
N LYS A 74 17.73 -7.36 -0.15
CA LYS A 74 16.72 -7.53 -1.22
C LYS A 74 15.68 -8.59 -0.89
N ALA A 75 16.08 -9.72 -0.31
CA ALA A 75 15.14 -10.79 0.06
C ALA A 75 14.14 -10.36 1.15
N ALA A 76 14.54 -9.52 2.11
CA ALA A 76 13.61 -8.95 3.09
C ALA A 76 12.59 -8.02 2.41
N TRP A 77 13.04 -7.17 1.48
CA TRP A 77 12.14 -6.32 0.70
C TRP A 77 11.16 -7.14 -0.14
N ILE A 78 11.59 -8.23 -0.77
CA ILE A 78 10.69 -9.13 -1.52
C ILE A 78 9.57 -9.67 -0.61
N VAL A 79 9.89 -10.10 0.61
CA VAL A 79 8.90 -10.59 1.57
C VAL A 79 7.91 -9.47 1.95
N ILE A 80 8.42 -8.28 2.26
CA ILE A 80 7.60 -7.11 2.60
C ILE A 80 6.68 -6.74 1.43
N ASP A 81 7.21 -6.71 0.21
CA ASP A 81 6.47 -6.36 -1.01
C ASP A 81 5.35 -7.39 -1.27
N LEU A 82 5.63 -8.68 -1.10
CA LEU A 82 4.64 -9.75 -1.25
C LEU A 82 3.52 -9.67 -0.19
N LEU A 83 3.88 -9.48 1.08
CA LEU A 83 2.91 -9.33 2.16
C LEU A 83 2.02 -8.10 1.93
N THR A 84 2.64 -6.99 1.54
CA THR A 84 1.94 -5.73 1.24
C THR A 84 1.02 -5.90 0.04
N THR A 85 1.47 -6.59 -1.01
CA THR A 85 0.67 -6.91 -2.19
C THR A 85 -0.58 -7.69 -1.82
N GLY A 86 -0.44 -8.78 -1.06
CA GLY A 86 -1.57 -9.60 -0.62
C GLY A 86 -2.54 -8.81 0.26
N PHE A 87 -2.03 -7.99 1.18
CA PHE A 87 -2.83 -7.14 2.04
C PHE A 87 -3.63 -6.09 1.25
N ILE A 88 -2.98 -5.36 0.34
CA ILE A 88 -3.65 -4.33 -0.47
C ILE A 88 -4.70 -4.98 -1.37
N PHE A 89 -4.39 -6.11 -2.00
CA PHE A 89 -5.33 -6.85 -2.83
C PHE A 89 -6.58 -7.26 -2.04
N TYR A 90 -6.40 -7.81 -0.83
CA TYR A 90 -7.52 -8.16 0.04
C TYR A 90 -8.35 -6.93 0.45
N SER A 91 -7.70 -5.80 0.73
CA SER A 91 -8.38 -4.56 1.11
C SER A 91 -9.35 -4.02 0.06
N ILE A 92 -9.14 -4.30 -1.23
CA ILE A 92 -9.99 -3.82 -2.32
C ILE A 92 -11.42 -4.35 -2.16
N ASN A 93 -11.58 -5.63 -1.82
CA ASN A 93 -12.89 -6.25 -1.59
C ASN A 93 -13.63 -5.66 -0.39
N ILE A 94 -12.89 -5.10 0.57
CA ILE A 94 -13.45 -4.51 1.78
C ILE A 94 -13.92 -3.09 1.51
N ASP A 95 -13.22 -2.33 0.66
CA ASP A 95 -13.69 -1.02 0.22
C ASP A 95 -15.07 -1.10 -0.45
N ASP A 96 -15.30 -2.13 -1.27
CA ASP A 96 -16.62 -2.41 -1.86
C ASP A 96 -17.70 -2.58 -0.79
N LYS A 97 -17.39 -3.33 0.28
CA LYS A 97 -18.34 -3.55 1.37
C LYS A 97 -18.60 -2.28 2.19
N ILE A 98 -17.57 -1.47 2.43
CA ILE A 98 -17.70 -0.21 3.19
C ILE A 98 -18.60 0.78 2.44
N LEU A 99 -18.38 0.93 1.13
CA LEU A 99 -19.22 1.74 0.24
C LEU A 99 -20.70 1.39 0.32
N THR A 100 -21.02 0.10 0.27
CA THR A 100 -22.41 -0.36 0.26
C THR A 100 -23.11 -0.21 1.61
N LEU A 101 -22.38 0.08 2.70
CA LEU A 101 -22.97 0.32 4.02
C LEU A 101 -23.28 1.81 4.26
N GLU A 102 -22.75 2.71 3.42
CA GLU A 102 -23.00 4.15 3.45
C GLU A 102 -24.15 4.60 2.53
N GLU A 103 -24.60 3.73 1.60
CA GLU A 103 -25.79 3.93 0.75
C GLU A 103 -27.07 3.39 1.39
#